data_AF-A0A9P6W3C6-F1
#
_entry.id   AF-A0A9P6W3C6-F1
#
_cell.length_a   1.000
_cell.length_b   1.000
_cell.length_c   1.000
_cell.angle_alpha   90.00
_cell.angle_beta   90.00
_cell.angle_gamma   90.00
#
_symmetry.space_group_name_H-M   'P 1'
#
loop_
_entity.id
_entity.type
_entity.pdbx_description
1 polymer ?
#
loop_
_entity_poly.entity_id
_entity_poly.type
_entity_poly.pdbx_seq_one_letter_code
_entity_poly.pdbx_strand_id
1 'polypeptide(L)'
;MRFHCLGVGSIGSLVATNLAHLPSTQVRLILRRKDLAKQLLNASADAADPTGVPYGTLTVERDGLKRRTAGLEMELTKSPNDFFERSSHATTTRGGGGGGNGSAPRIDPRVWNRQDPIQTLVVTTKTPATVPAIRHLLPRLSSRSTIVLCQNGMGVLEALLEKYWPEDRSDEIERAYAASSSHAGGPSGPGREGWWGQQGAGGGGGGGGGGRPSFVCATTTHGAWRKGAAHFVHAGMGDLKFGVVPNRAVMSFLSSYPDPAWSDPAENPILNPRSLVEPTLEQHLPYAPVTSSLYSTVSSLLQLNELHPVWLPLPTLQIAQLQKLAVNASVNSITAIAGVHNGALVGSQKAKRVIESVTRECADVFAAHVAYEQGLWRPDHLDDAPDAASSSPSPRAPPALPISHPLSSHSLLDYTLRVLMKTSVNISSTLSDLLPLQSNLPPTRSTFSLAQNAPSLPSRTEIEYINGYVVALGRRYGIRTDTVETLGELVLLKEEMARVGAVDRVWQSRGAASTSARAPSSSPSATHSTPGDGSASPTPLRRRRAASEPLNSAPPAPPATTTVTGSASSSSAVSPSSPPAQSSSSSSEHPYDRAARHIQLTRESEARARRREYERIARDRDDRAALANG
;
A
#
# COMPACT_ATOMS: atom_id res chain seq x y z
N MET A 1 -17.05 11.42 18.01
CA MET A 1 -16.52 10.14 17.49
C MET A 1 -14.99 10.19 17.45
N ARG A 2 -14.27 9.06 17.63
CA ARG A 2 -12.79 9.01 17.52
C ARG A 2 -12.36 8.10 16.37
N PHE A 3 -11.67 8.66 15.38
CA PHE A 3 -11.02 7.93 14.29
C PHE A 3 -9.57 7.64 14.62
N HIS A 4 -9.12 6.40 14.40
CA HIS A 4 -7.73 5.99 14.55
C HIS A 4 -7.10 5.82 13.16
N CYS A 5 -6.20 6.70 12.77
CA CYS A 5 -5.53 6.65 11.46
C CYS A 5 -4.19 5.91 11.58
N LEU A 6 -4.14 4.66 11.12
CA LEU A 6 -2.93 3.86 11.07
C LEU A 6 -2.12 4.21 9.82
N GLY A 7 -1.07 5.01 10.01
CA GLY A 7 -0.16 5.47 8.96
C GLY A 7 -0.42 6.92 8.51
N VAL A 8 0.65 7.71 8.39
CA VAL A 8 0.62 9.14 8.02
C VAL A 8 1.43 9.35 6.74
N GLY A 9 0.94 8.71 5.66
CA GLY A 9 1.36 8.95 4.27
C GLY A 9 0.47 9.99 3.59
N SER A 10 0.65 10.25 2.29
CA SER A 10 -0.08 11.31 1.58
C SER A 10 -1.60 11.21 1.70
N ILE A 11 -2.18 10.05 1.42
CA ILE A 11 -3.63 9.81 1.54
C ILE A 11 -4.08 9.81 2.99
N GLY A 12 -3.29 9.21 3.89
CA GLY A 12 -3.56 9.20 5.33
C GLY A 12 -3.67 10.60 5.92
N SER A 13 -2.77 11.51 5.53
CA SER A 13 -2.83 12.90 5.93
C SER A 13 -4.07 13.62 5.39
N LEU A 14 -4.43 13.44 4.11
CA LEU A 14 -5.64 14.06 3.55
C LEU A 14 -6.92 13.60 4.28
N VAL A 15 -7.06 12.30 4.51
CA VAL A 15 -8.23 11.73 5.21
C VAL A 15 -8.24 12.18 6.67
N ALA A 16 -7.11 12.09 7.39
CA ALA A 16 -7.00 12.51 8.77
C ALA A 16 -7.30 14.00 8.97
N THR A 17 -6.78 14.88 8.10
CA THR A 17 -7.09 16.31 8.21
C THR A 17 -8.54 16.60 7.88
N ASN A 18 -9.16 15.97 6.87
CA ASN A 18 -10.57 16.22 6.57
C ASN A 18 -11.50 15.73 7.70
N LEU A 19 -11.26 14.52 8.25
CA LEU A 19 -11.99 14.01 9.41
C LEU A 19 -11.89 14.95 10.63
N ALA A 20 -10.72 15.55 10.87
CA ALA A 20 -10.50 16.46 11.99
C ALA A 20 -11.21 17.82 11.87
N HIS A 21 -11.78 18.17 10.70
CA HIS A 21 -12.64 19.35 10.53
C HIS A 21 -14.14 19.04 10.70
N LEU A 22 -14.53 17.76 10.82
CA LEU A 22 -15.92 17.40 11.07
C LEU A 22 -16.32 17.73 12.52
N PRO A 23 -17.57 18.18 12.77
CA PRO A 23 -18.04 18.48 14.11
C PRO A 23 -17.96 17.24 15.01
N SER A 24 -17.66 17.46 16.30
CA SER A 24 -17.58 16.42 17.33
C SER A 24 -16.68 15.22 16.97
N THR A 25 -15.69 15.42 16.10
CA THR A 25 -14.79 14.37 15.61
C THR A 25 -13.37 14.58 16.12
N GLN A 26 -12.79 13.52 16.68
CA GLN A 26 -11.40 13.48 17.14
C GLN A 26 -10.61 12.50 16.28
N VAL A 27 -9.38 12.86 15.92
CA VAL A 27 -8.50 12.02 15.08
C VAL A 27 -7.23 11.69 15.85
N ARG A 28 -6.90 10.39 15.93
CA ARG A 28 -5.69 9.85 16.53
C ARG A 28 -4.79 9.22 15.47
N LEU A 29 -3.57 9.72 15.32
CA LEU A 29 -2.57 9.21 14.41
C LEU A 29 -1.79 8.06 15.08
N ILE A 30 -2.00 6.83 14.61
CA ILE A 30 -1.21 5.67 15.03
C ILE A 30 0.03 5.58 14.14
N LEU A 31 1.19 5.85 14.75
CA LEU A 31 2.48 5.95 14.10
C LEU A 31 3.34 4.72 14.40
N ARG A 32 4.03 4.18 13.38
CA ARG A 32 5.05 3.11 13.55
C ARG A 32 6.47 3.67 13.68
N ARG A 33 6.67 4.97 13.40
CA ARG A 33 7.98 5.62 13.26
C ARG A 33 8.17 6.66 14.35
N LYS A 34 9.06 6.39 15.31
CA LYS A 34 9.40 7.30 16.42
C LYS A 34 10.04 8.61 15.92
N ASP A 35 10.83 8.54 14.85
CA ASP A 35 11.45 9.70 14.21
C ASP A 35 10.40 10.62 13.57
N LEU A 36 9.42 10.04 12.87
CA LEU A 36 8.27 10.78 12.35
C LEU A 36 7.42 11.35 13.50
N ALA A 37 7.19 10.58 14.57
CA ALA A 37 6.46 11.08 15.73
C ALA A 37 7.14 12.30 16.36
N LYS A 38 8.47 12.26 16.55
CA LYS A 38 9.26 13.42 17.02
C LYS A 38 9.15 14.64 16.11
N GLN A 39 9.00 14.45 14.79
CA GLN A 39 8.84 15.54 13.81
C GLN A 39 7.40 16.07 13.71
N LEU A 40 6.40 15.29 14.14
CA LEU A 40 4.98 15.67 14.13
C LEU A 40 4.51 16.27 15.46
N LEU A 41 5.19 15.95 16.56
CA LEU A 41 4.93 16.53 17.89
C LEU A 41 5.08 18.04 17.87
N ASN A 42 4.11 18.73 18.46
CA ASN A 42 4.25 20.16 18.74
C ASN A 42 5.27 20.34 19.88
N ALA A 43 6.43 20.95 19.59
CA ALA A 43 7.46 21.22 20.59
C ALA A 43 7.02 22.18 21.73
N SER A 44 5.88 22.84 21.55
CA SER A 44 5.24 23.70 22.56
C SER A 44 4.24 22.95 23.45
N ALA A 45 4.23 21.61 23.46
CA ALA A 45 3.37 20.79 24.31
C ALA A 45 3.84 20.70 25.78
N ASP A 46 4.45 21.76 26.28
CA ASP A 46 4.68 21.96 27.72
C ASP A 46 3.43 22.58 28.34
N ALA A 47 3.03 22.04 29.50
CA ALA A 47 1.92 22.44 30.37
C ALA A 47 0.47 22.07 29.93
N ALA A 48 -0.17 21.28 30.80
CA ALA A 48 -1.62 21.29 31.11
C ALA A 48 -2.66 20.55 30.22
N ASP A 49 -2.36 19.38 29.65
CA ASP A 49 -3.43 18.36 29.41
C ASP A 49 -3.43 17.30 30.53
N PRO A 50 -4.48 17.21 31.37
CA PRO A 50 -4.58 16.21 32.45
C PRO A 50 -4.70 14.76 31.96
N THR A 51 -4.97 14.52 30.67
CA THR A 51 -5.02 13.17 30.08
C THR A 51 -3.64 12.63 29.66
N GLY A 52 -2.65 13.52 29.54
CA GLY A 52 -1.29 13.19 29.10
C GLY A 52 -1.16 12.77 27.64
N VAL A 53 -2.20 12.89 26.80
CA VAL A 53 -2.15 12.48 25.39
C VAL A 53 -1.28 13.44 24.56
N PRO A 54 -0.32 12.95 23.75
CA PRO A 54 0.49 13.80 22.90
C PRO A 54 -0.30 14.26 21.66
N TYR A 55 -0.17 15.54 21.29
CA TYR A 55 -0.79 16.09 20.08
C TYR A 55 0.25 16.51 19.03
N GLY A 56 -0.10 16.24 17.78
CA GLY A 56 0.65 16.65 16.61
C GLY A 56 -0.08 17.65 15.75
N THR A 57 0.55 17.99 14.64
CA THR A 57 -0.02 18.85 13.60
C THR A 57 0.35 18.33 12.22
N LEU A 58 -0.60 18.37 11.28
CA LEU A 58 -0.36 18.14 9.85
C LEU A 58 -0.68 19.42 9.06
N THR A 59 0.12 19.69 8.02
CA THR A 59 -0.11 20.77 7.06
C THR A 59 -0.37 20.17 5.69
N VAL A 60 -1.47 20.57 5.06
CA VAL A 60 -1.82 20.22 3.68
C VAL A 60 -1.79 21.49 2.83
N GLU A 61 -0.99 21.50 1.77
CA GLU A 61 -0.88 22.56 0.78
C GLU A 61 -1.71 22.17 -0.46
N ARG A 62 -2.60 23.05 -0.92
CA ARG A 62 -3.37 22.91 -2.17
C ARG A 62 -3.36 24.26 -2.88
N ASP A 63 -3.09 24.29 -4.18
CA ASP A 63 -3.06 25.52 -4.98
C ASP A 63 -2.14 26.63 -4.38
N GLY A 64 -1.08 26.23 -3.67
CA GLY A 64 -0.18 27.11 -2.91
C GLY A 64 -0.67 27.54 -1.52
N LEU A 65 -1.95 27.35 -1.21
CA LEU A 65 -2.56 27.65 0.08
C LEU A 65 -2.29 26.51 1.08
N LYS A 66 -1.70 26.85 2.24
CA LYS A 66 -1.36 25.89 3.30
C LYS A 66 -2.43 25.90 4.40
N ARG A 67 -3.12 24.78 4.61
CA ARG A 67 -4.00 24.56 5.76
C ARG A 67 -3.27 23.76 6.84
N ARG A 68 -3.18 24.29 8.06
CA ARG A 68 -2.56 23.64 9.23
C ARG A 68 -3.65 23.08 10.14
N THR A 69 -3.62 21.78 10.40
CA THR A 69 -4.56 21.06 11.27
C THR A 69 -3.83 20.62 12.53
N ALA A 70 -4.18 21.20 13.68
CA ALA A 70 -3.64 20.86 15.00
C ALA A 70 -4.63 19.99 15.79
N GLY A 71 -4.30 19.64 17.04
CA GLY A 71 -5.20 18.87 17.92
C GLY A 71 -5.35 17.40 17.53
N LEU A 72 -4.47 16.89 16.65
CA LEU A 72 -4.45 15.48 16.25
C LEU A 72 -3.77 14.69 17.37
N GLU A 73 -4.51 13.82 18.07
CA GLU A 73 -3.92 12.91 19.06
C GLU A 73 -2.87 12.01 18.40
N MET A 74 -1.85 11.58 19.14
CA MET A 74 -0.80 10.71 18.62
C MET A 74 -0.64 9.45 19.47
N GLU A 75 -0.31 8.35 18.82
CA GLU A 75 -0.06 7.05 19.45
C GLU A 75 1.10 6.34 18.72
N LEU A 76 1.92 5.55 19.42
CA LEU A 76 2.98 4.74 18.80
C LEU A 76 2.59 3.28 18.88
N THR A 77 2.39 2.65 17.72
CA THR A 77 2.28 1.19 17.65
C THR A 77 3.66 0.55 17.62
N LYS A 78 3.78 -0.62 18.26
CA LYS A 78 5.03 -1.37 18.30
C LYS A 78 5.44 -1.80 16.88
N SER A 79 6.68 -1.53 16.53
CA SER A 79 7.31 -1.95 15.28
C SER A 79 8.20 -3.17 15.53
N PRO A 80 8.28 -4.13 14.60
CA PRO A 80 9.36 -5.13 14.60
C PRO A 80 10.76 -4.52 14.75
N ASN A 81 10.98 -3.31 14.22
CA ASN A 81 12.25 -2.59 14.34
C ASN A 81 12.54 -2.09 15.77
N ASP A 82 11.54 -1.98 16.65
CA ASP A 82 11.75 -1.54 18.03
C ASP A 82 12.53 -2.56 18.87
N PHE A 83 12.54 -3.83 18.46
CA PHE A 83 13.44 -4.84 19.04
C PHE A 83 14.91 -4.55 18.71
N PHE A 84 15.22 -4.13 17.49
CA PHE A 84 16.59 -3.79 17.06
C PHE A 84 17.11 -2.49 17.71
N GLU A 85 16.25 -1.51 17.98
CA GLU A 85 16.65 -0.28 18.72
C GLU A 85 16.94 -0.53 20.20
N ARG A 86 16.32 -1.55 20.83
CA ARG A 86 16.59 -1.89 22.23
C ARG A 86 18.00 -2.44 22.45
N SER A 87 18.49 -3.28 21.54
CA SER A 87 19.84 -3.85 21.60
C SER A 87 20.95 -2.81 21.44
N SER A 88 20.73 -1.72 20.70
CA SER A 88 21.75 -0.66 20.54
C SER A 88 21.78 0.36 21.68
N HIS A 89 20.73 0.45 22.51
CA HIS A 89 20.70 1.29 23.72
C HIS A 89 21.18 0.56 24.99
N ALA A 90 21.25 -0.77 24.98
CA ALA A 90 21.80 -1.54 26.10
C ALA A 90 23.32 -1.37 26.26
N THR A 91 24.03 -0.99 25.20
CA THR A 91 25.51 -0.91 25.17
C THR A 91 26.08 0.47 25.51
N THR A 92 25.25 1.51 25.62
CA THR A 92 25.69 2.91 25.80
C THR A 92 25.44 3.50 27.20
N THR A 93 24.95 2.71 28.16
CA THR A 93 24.68 3.17 29.55
C THR A 93 25.82 2.90 30.55
N ARG A 94 27.07 2.79 30.07
CA ARG A 94 28.29 2.85 30.90
C ARG A 94 29.41 3.64 30.20
N GLY A 95 29.46 4.95 30.44
CA GLY A 95 30.64 5.77 30.16
C GLY A 95 30.34 7.21 29.73
N GLY A 96 30.92 8.19 30.44
CA GLY A 96 31.09 9.57 29.96
C GLY A 96 29.99 10.56 30.36
N GLY A 97 30.25 11.34 31.41
CA GLY A 97 29.55 12.62 31.61
C GLY A 97 30.19 13.73 30.75
N GLY A 98 29.39 14.65 30.24
CA GLY A 98 29.83 15.80 29.47
C GLY A 98 28.64 16.64 29.01
N GLY A 99 28.60 17.91 29.39
CA GLY A 99 27.42 18.77 29.18
C GLY A 99 27.24 19.21 27.73
N GLY A 100 26.00 19.21 27.25
CA GLY A 100 25.58 19.79 25.98
C GLY A 100 24.09 20.14 26.06
N ASN A 101 23.76 21.43 25.99
CA ASN A 101 22.42 21.92 26.31
C ASN A 101 21.44 21.69 25.15
N GLY A 102 20.27 21.11 25.43
CA GLY A 102 19.31 20.69 24.41
C GLY A 102 18.66 19.34 24.72
N SER A 103 17.98 19.22 25.86
CA SER A 103 17.27 18.00 26.23
C SER A 103 16.12 17.72 25.26
N ALA A 104 16.30 16.74 24.37
CA ALA A 104 15.22 16.22 23.55
C ALA A 104 14.06 15.76 24.47
N PRO A 105 12.78 16.03 24.11
CA PRO A 105 11.65 15.74 24.98
C PRO A 105 11.64 14.26 25.39
N ARG A 106 11.65 14.01 26.70
CA ARG A 106 11.62 12.68 27.30
C ARG A 106 10.24 12.06 27.15
N ILE A 107 10.01 11.46 25.98
CA ILE A 107 8.80 10.69 25.66
C ILE A 107 8.69 9.48 26.60
N ASP A 108 7.72 9.52 27.54
CA ASP A 108 7.39 8.35 28.38
C ASP A 108 6.72 7.25 27.52
N PRO A 109 7.28 6.04 27.42
CA PRO A 109 6.68 4.94 26.67
C PRO A 109 5.26 4.55 27.13
N ARG A 110 4.86 4.86 28.37
CA ARG A 110 3.54 4.56 28.93
C ARG A 110 2.44 5.42 28.31
N VAL A 111 2.75 6.68 28.03
CA VAL A 111 1.84 7.66 27.41
C VAL A 111 1.41 7.24 26.00
N TRP A 112 2.28 6.51 25.29
CA TRP A 112 2.08 6.18 23.86
C TRP A 112 1.52 4.78 23.59
N ASN A 113 1.47 3.89 24.58
CA ASN A 113 0.98 2.50 24.41
C ASN A 113 -0.44 2.36 24.99
N ARG A 114 -1.44 2.74 24.20
CA ARG A 114 -2.84 2.76 24.64
C ARG A 114 -3.57 1.43 24.42
N GLN A 115 -4.57 1.17 25.27
CA GLN A 115 -5.40 -0.04 25.23
C GLN A 115 -6.91 0.28 25.07
N ASP A 116 -7.32 1.54 24.87
CA ASP A 116 -8.73 1.85 24.66
C ASP A 116 -9.28 1.20 23.37
N PRO A 117 -10.51 0.64 23.38
CA PRO A 117 -11.12 0.01 22.21
C PRO A 117 -11.15 0.92 20.98
N ILE A 118 -10.88 0.35 19.81
CA ILE A 118 -10.87 1.05 18.54
C ILE A 118 -12.22 0.81 17.86
N GLN A 119 -13.12 1.78 17.95
CA GLN A 119 -14.37 1.77 17.17
C GLN A 119 -14.07 1.90 15.68
N THR A 120 -13.21 2.84 15.26
CA THR A 120 -12.93 3.04 13.84
C THR A 120 -11.44 3.18 13.57
N LEU A 121 -10.93 2.33 12.67
CA LEU A 121 -9.55 2.26 12.23
C LEU A 121 -9.45 2.58 10.73
N VAL A 122 -8.87 3.72 10.38
CA VAL A 122 -8.56 4.08 9.00
C VAL A 122 -7.13 3.66 8.69
N VAL A 123 -6.94 2.73 7.76
CA VAL A 123 -5.66 2.13 7.43
C VAL A 123 -5.08 2.77 6.16
N THR A 124 -4.03 3.56 6.35
CA THR A 124 -3.34 4.35 5.33
C THR A 124 -1.81 4.15 5.35
N THR A 125 -1.33 3.10 6.02
CA THR A 125 -0.04 2.47 5.69
C THR A 125 -0.09 1.91 4.26
N LYS A 126 1.04 1.42 3.74
CA LYS A 126 1.07 0.69 2.46
C LYS A 126 0.75 -0.77 2.65
N THR A 127 0.27 -1.39 1.59
CA THR A 127 -0.17 -2.79 1.57
C THR A 127 0.83 -3.80 2.18
N PRO A 128 2.16 -3.79 1.93
CA PRO A 128 3.07 -4.78 2.53
C PRO A 128 3.27 -4.59 4.05
N ALA A 129 2.93 -3.41 4.58
CA ALA A 129 3.05 -3.08 6.00
C ALA A 129 1.74 -3.29 6.78
N THR A 130 0.60 -3.45 6.10
CA THR A 130 -0.73 -3.48 6.72
C THR A 130 -0.92 -4.65 7.67
N VAL A 131 -0.72 -5.86 7.16
CA VAL A 131 -0.90 -7.10 7.90
C VAL A 131 -0.06 -7.14 9.19
N PRO A 132 1.27 -6.85 9.19
CA PRO A 132 2.03 -6.80 10.43
C PRO A 132 1.69 -5.60 11.33
N ALA A 133 1.23 -4.46 10.79
CA ALA A 133 0.88 -3.29 11.61
C ALA A 133 -0.43 -3.48 12.39
N ILE A 134 -1.43 -4.14 11.80
CA ILE A 134 -2.72 -4.42 12.46
C ILE A 134 -2.57 -5.43 13.61
N ARG A 135 -1.57 -6.32 13.56
CA ARG A 135 -1.34 -7.36 14.59
C ARG A 135 -1.35 -6.84 16.03
N HIS A 136 -0.77 -5.66 16.26
CA HIS A 136 -0.68 -5.07 17.60
C HIS A 136 -1.96 -4.35 18.05
N LEU A 137 -2.91 -4.13 17.13
CA LEU A 137 -4.21 -3.50 17.40
C LEU A 137 -5.33 -4.54 17.60
N LEU A 138 -5.13 -5.80 17.21
CA LEU A 138 -6.12 -6.89 17.34
C LEU A 138 -6.80 -6.98 18.72
N PRO A 139 -6.12 -6.82 19.87
CA PRO A 139 -6.80 -6.86 21.19
C PRO A 139 -7.79 -5.72 21.42
N ARG A 140 -7.72 -4.64 20.64
CA ARG A 140 -8.58 -3.44 20.73
C ARG A 140 -9.66 -3.44 19.65
N LEU A 141 -9.73 -4.47 18.80
CA LEU A 141 -10.68 -4.60 17.70
C LEU A 141 -11.72 -5.67 18.02
N SER A 142 -12.96 -5.46 17.58
CA SER A 142 -14.09 -6.36 17.84
C SER A 142 -15.10 -6.41 16.69
N SER A 143 -16.16 -7.20 16.85
CA SER A 143 -17.41 -7.16 16.06
C SER A 143 -18.00 -5.75 15.91
N ARG A 144 -17.79 -4.86 16.89
CA ARG A 144 -18.26 -3.46 16.85
C ARG A 144 -17.25 -2.48 16.27
N SER A 145 -16.11 -2.96 15.78
CA SER A 145 -15.11 -2.14 15.09
C SER A 145 -15.41 -2.03 13.59
N THR A 146 -15.03 -0.90 13.00
CA THR A 146 -15.02 -0.68 11.54
C THR A 146 -13.59 -0.39 11.08
N ILE A 147 -13.12 -1.11 10.05
CA ILE A 147 -11.81 -0.93 9.44
C ILE A 147 -11.96 -0.36 8.03
N VAL A 148 -11.47 0.85 7.79
CA VAL A 148 -11.43 1.49 6.46
C VAL A 148 -10.08 1.22 5.81
N LEU A 149 -10.06 0.65 4.61
CA LEU A 149 -8.85 0.36 3.84
C LEU A 149 -8.72 1.33 2.66
N CYS A 150 -7.79 2.29 2.71
CA CYS A 150 -7.64 3.34 1.67
C CYS A 150 -6.36 3.18 0.83
N GLN A 151 -5.92 1.95 0.58
CA GLN A 151 -4.59 1.62 0.02
C GLN A 151 -4.65 1.44 -1.50
N ASN A 152 -3.50 1.42 -2.19
CA ASN A 152 -3.48 1.03 -3.61
C ASN A 152 -3.21 -0.48 -3.73
N GLY A 153 -3.65 -1.08 -4.83
CA GLY A 153 -3.54 -2.53 -5.01
C GLY A 153 -4.70 -3.28 -4.36
N MET A 154 -4.66 -4.59 -4.45
CA MET A 154 -5.75 -5.52 -4.08
C MET A 154 -5.19 -6.69 -3.26
N GLY A 155 -6.05 -7.49 -2.62
CA GLY A 155 -5.63 -8.67 -1.83
C GLY A 155 -5.39 -8.41 -0.33
N VAL A 156 -5.50 -7.16 0.14
CA VAL A 156 -5.26 -6.82 1.56
C VAL A 156 -6.43 -7.21 2.46
N LEU A 157 -7.67 -7.11 1.99
CA LEU A 157 -8.83 -7.51 2.78
C LEU A 157 -8.75 -9.02 3.03
N GLU A 158 -8.55 -9.77 1.96
CA GLU A 158 -8.41 -11.21 1.90
C GLU A 158 -7.31 -11.70 2.85
N ALA A 159 -6.10 -11.12 2.76
CA ALA A 159 -4.97 -11.44 3.63
C ALA A 159 -5.14 -11.03 5.11
N LEU A 160 -6.07 -10.11 5.43
CA LEU A 160 -6.44 -9.79 6.80
C LEU A 160 -7.50 -10.75 7.34
N LEU A 161 -8.49 -11.11 6.51
CA LEU A 161 -9.54 -12.07 6.86
C LEU A 161 -8.92 -13.44 7.10
N GLU A 162 -8.25 -14.03 6.12
CA GLU A 162 -7.58 -15.34 6.23
C GLU A 162 -6.70 -15.45 7.49
N LYS A 163 -5.92 -14.40 7.78
CA LYS A 163 -4.90 -14.45 8.83
C LYS A 163 -5.40 -14.19 10.24
N TYR A 164 -6.43 -13.35 10.41
CA TYR A 164 -6.86 -12.88 11.73
C TYR A 164 -8.33 -13.18 12.04
N TRP A 165 -9.16 -13.41 11.01
CA TRP A 165 -10.57 -13.74 11.11
C TRP A 165 -10.99 -14.79 10.05
N PRO A 166 -10.34 -15.97 9.99
CA PRO A 166 -10.67 -17.01 9.02
C PRO A 166 -12.12 -17.52 9.18
N GLU A 167 -12.65 -17.43 10.40
CA GLU A 167 -14.06 -17.67 10.73
C GLU A 167 -14.72 -16.37 11.19
N ASP A 168 -15.84 -15.99 10.56
CA ASP A 168 -16.66 -14.87 11.02
C ASP A 168 -17.66 -15.33 12.10
N ARG A 169 -17.20 -15.25 13.36
CA ARG A 169 -17.98 -15.53 14.57
C ARG A 169 -18.52 -14.26 15.25
N SER A 170 -18.67 -13.16 14.50
CA SER A 170 -19.09 -11.88 15.09
C SER A 170 -20.50 -11.92 15.68
N ASP A 171 -21.42 -12.68 15.08
CA ASP A 171 -22.81 -12.84 15.53
C ASP A 171 -22.93 -13.69 16.81
N GLU A 172 -22.10 -14.74 16.95
CA GLU A 172 -21.98 -15.53 18.18
C GLU A 172 -21.55 -14.66 19.38
N ILE A 173 -20.59 -13.77 19.14
CA ILE A 173 -20.05 -12.86 20.16
C ILE A 173 -21.08 -11.79 20.56
N GLU A 174 -21.81 -11.19 19.61
CA GLU A 174 -22.90 -10.26 19.93
C GLU A 174 -24.05 -10.95 20.68
N ARG A 175 -24.41 -12.19 20.31
CA ARG A 175 -25.42 -12.99 21.03
C ARG A 175 -24.99 -13.28 22.48
N ALA A 176 -23.73 -13.65 22.70
CA ALA A 176 -23.19 -13.84 24.05
C ALA A 176 -23.18 -12.54 24.86
N TYR A 177 -22.79 -11.42 24.25
CA TYR A 177 -22.83 -10.09 24.89
C TYR A 177 -24.25 -9.72 25.32
N ALA A 178 -25.24 -9.87 24.44
CA ALA A 178 -26.64 -9.59 24.75
C ALA A 178 -27.16 -10.44 25.92
N ALA A 179 -26.85 -11.74 25.95
CA ALA A 179 -27.23 -12.64 27.03
C ALA A 179 -26.56 -12.30 28.37
N SER A 180 -25.31 -11.82 28.36
CA SER A 180 -24.64 -11.32 29.57
C SER A 180 -25.21 -9.99 30.07
N SER A 181 -25.74 -9.16 29.16
CA SER A 181 -26.30 -7.84 29.48
C SER A 181 -27.68 -7.94 30.15
N SER A 182 -28.48 -8.94 29.81
CA SER A 182 -29.84 -9.12 30.36
C SER A 182 -29.88 -9.65 31.80
N HIS A 183 -28.77 -10.18 32.31
CA HIS A 183 -28.67 -10.68 33.69
C HIS A 183 -28.13 -9.63 34.69
N ALA A 184 -27.72 -8.45 34.22
CA ALA A 184 -27.13 -7.38 35.04
C ALA A 184 -28.19 -6.51 35.78
N GLY A 185 -29.16 -7.16 36.43
CA GLY A 185 -30.17 -6.52 37.27
C GLY A 185 -29.69 -6.28 38.71
N GLY A 186 -28.69 -5.41 38.90
CA GLY A 186 -28.15 -5.06 40.22
C GLY A 186 -27.38 -3.72 40.18
N PRO A 187 -27.31 -2.95 41.29
CA PRO A 187 -26.89 -1.56 41.25
C PRO A 187 -25.43 -1.38 40.82
N SER A 188 -25.23 -0.37 39.98
CA SER A 188 -23.98 -0.04 39.30
C SER A 188 -22.82 0.32 40.23
N GLY A 189 -21.70 -0.39 40.09
CA GLY A 189 -20.36 0.04 40.53
C GLY A 189 -19.45 0.26 39.31
N PRO A 190 -18.57 1.28 39.30
CA PRO A 190 -17.78 1.62 38.11
C PRO A 190 -16.57 0.68 37.91
N GLY A 191 -16.31 0.30 36.65
CA GLY A 191 -14.94 0.01 36.21
C GLY A 191 -14.47 -1.44 36.06
N ARG A 192 -15.36 -2.43 35.87
CA ARG A 192 -14.97 -3.79 35.43
C ARG A 192 -15.88 -4.37 34.35
N GLU A 193 -15.87 -3.79 33.15
CA GLU A 193 -16.17 -4.57 31.95
C GLU A 193 -15.04 -5.57 31.73
N GLY A 194 -15.37 -6.87 31.79
CA GLY A 194 -14.43 -7.94 31.54
C GLY A 194 -14.04 -7.99 30.06
N TRP A 195 -12.94 -7.33 29.71
CA TRP A 195 -12.19 -7.67 28.49
C TRP A 195 -11.88 -9.17 28.54
N TRP A 196 -12.43 -9.94 27.60
CA TRP A 196 -12.25 -11.39 27.49
C TRP A 196 -10.83 -11.78 27.00
N GLY A 197 -9.83 -11.37 27.76
CA GLY A 197 -8.49 -11.93 27.70
C GLY A 197 -8.33 -13.01 28.77
N GLN A 198 -7.69 -14.12 28.39
CA GLN A 198 -7.19 -15.17 29.29
C GLN A 198 -8.17 -16.29 29.72
N GLN A 199 -8.66 -17.05 28.75
CA GLN A 199 -8.80 -18.53 28.81
C GLN A 199 -9.06 -19.05 27.37
N GLY A 200 -8.39 -20.08 26.84
CA GLY A 200 -7.27 -20.86 27.39
C GLY A 200 -6.21 -21.17 26.32
N ALA A 201 -5.06 -21.69 26.76
CA ALA A 201 -4.02 -22.20 25.87
C ALA A 201 -4.28 -23.69 25.57
N GLY A 202 -4.52 -24.03 24.30
CA GLY A 202 -4.74 -25.41 23.87
C GLY A 202 -5.56 -25.47 22.57
N GLY A 203 -4.88 -25.58 21.43
CA GLY A 203 -5.50 -25.60 20.10
C GLY A 203 -4.98 -24.47 19.21
N GLY A 204 -4.41 -24.83 18.06
CA GLY A 204 -3.80 -23.86 17.13
C GLY A 204 -4.84 -23.11 16.30
N GLY A 205 -5.24 -21.92 16.75
CA GLY A 205 -6.13 -21.02 16.00
C GLY A 205 -5.96 -19.57 16.46
N GLY A 206 -5.19 -18.77 15.72
CA GLY A 206 -4.75 -17.42 16.13
C GLY A 206 -5.80 -16.30 16.04
N GLY A 207 -7.08 -16.59 16.27
CA GLY A 207 -8.17 -15.61 16.18
C GLY A 207 -8.27 -14.73 17.43
N GLY A 208 -8.29 -13.40 17.24
CA GLY A 208 -8.50 -12.46 18.34
C GLY A 208 -9.91 -12.55 18.93
N GLY A 209 -10.03 -12.66 20.25
CA GLY A 209 -11.28 -12.94 20.97
C GLY A 209 -12.39 -11.89 20.93
N GLY A 210 -12.29 -10.87 20.06
CA GLY A 210 -13.28 -9.79 19.92
C GLY A 210 -14.26 -9.95 18.75
N GLY A 211 -14.05 -10.92 17.85
CA GLY A 211 -14.86 -11.09 16.63
C GLY A 211 -14.36 -10.26 15.44
N ARG A 212 -14.91 -10.53 14.25
CA ARG A 212 -14.52 -9.89 12.99
C ARG A 212 -15.11 -8.47 12.87
N PRO A 213 -14.30 -7.42 12.65
CA PRO A 213 -14.78 -6.07 12.32
C PRO A 213 -15.56 -6.01 11.00
N SER A 214 -16.41 -5.00 10.85
CA SER A 214 -16.90 -4.61 9.51
C SER A 214 -15.81 -3.87 8.74
N PHE A 215 -15.78 -3.99 7.42
CA PHE A 215 -14.77 -3.36 6.57
C PHE A 215 -15.40 -2.34 5.61
N VAL A 216 -14.65 -1.27 5.33
CA VAL A 216 -14.96 -0.31 4.28
C VAL A 216 -13.78 -0.29 3.32
N CYS A 217 -13.95 -0.87 2.14
CA CYS A 217 -12.93 -0.87 1.10
C CYS A 217 -13.02 0.45 0.33
N ALA A 218 -11.92 1.20 0.26
CA ALA A 218 -11.88 2.50 -0.40
C ALA A 218 -10.77 2.58 -1.44
N THR A 219 -11.05 3.28 -2.54
CA THR A 219 -10.07 3.65 -3.56
C THR A 219 -10.21 5.13 -3.86
N THR A 220 -9.08 5.80 -4.02
CA THR A 220 -9.03 7.25 -4.27
C THR A 220 -8.27 7.57 -5.55
N THR A 221 -8.75 8.57 -6.30
CA THR A 221 -8.10 9.13 -7.49
C THR A 221 -7.38 10.46 -7.20
N HIS A 222 -7.40 10.93 -5.94
CA HIS A 222 -6.68 12.14 -5.54
C HIS A 222 -5.15 11.97 -5.67
N GLY A 223 -4.51 12.96 -6.29
CA GLY A 223 -3.06 13.06 -6.36
C GLY A 223 -2.51 13.74 -5.11
N ALA A 224 -1.68 13.03 -4.33
CA ALA A 224 -1.10 13.58 -3.11
C ALA A 224 0.34 13.09 -2.88
N TRP A 225 1.23 14.00 -2.49
CA TRP A 225 2.63 13.70 -2.20
C TRP A 225 3.10 14.40 -0.92
N ARG A 226 4.24 13.96 -0.37
CA ARG A 226 4.80 14.50 0.89
C ARG A 226 5.97 15.43 0.61
N LYS A 227 5.83 16.70 1.01
CA LYS A 227 6.81 17.79 0.85
C LYS A 227 7.75 17.93 2.05
N GLY A 228 7.32 17.46 3.23
CA GLY A 228 8.11 17.40 4.47
C GLY A 228 7.46 16.47 5.50
N ALA A 229 8.09 16.29 6.66
CA ALA A 229 7.62 15.33 7.68
C ALA A 229 6.13 15.51 8.06
N ALA A 230 5.76 16.76 8.37
CA ALA A 230 4.40 17.19 8.70
C ALA A 230 3.66 17.83 7.51
N HIS A 231 4.25 17.86 6.31
CA HIS A 231 3.81 18.72 5.22
C HIS A 231 3.53 17.93 3.94
N PHE A 232 2.28 17.98 3.49
CA PHE A 232 1.76 17.23 2.36
C PHE A 232 1.16 18.18 1.33
N VAL A 233 1.15 17.77 0.07
CA VAL A 233 0.60 18.55 -1.04
C VAL A 233 -0.53 17.75 -1.68
N HIS A 234 -1.71 18.34 -1.75
CA HIS A 234 -2.83 17.86 -2.54
C HIS A 234 -2.64 18.40 -3.96
N ALA A 235 -2.08 17.56 -4.83
CA ALA A 235 -1.59 17.94 -6.17
C ALA A 235 -2.59 17.68 -7.30
N GLY A 236 -3.67 16.95 -7.05
CA GLY A 236 -4.74 16.75 -8.04
C GLY A 236 -6.04 16.29 -7.41
N MET A 237 -7.14 16.97 -7.76
CA MET A 237 -8.48 16.59 -7.35
C MET A 237 -8.93 15.29 -8.02
N GLY A 238 -9.59 14.45 -7.24
CA GLY A 238 -10.22 13.21 -7.66
C GLY A 238 -11.48 12.96 -6.82
N ASP A 239 -11.71 11.69 -6.54
CA ASP A 239 -12.83 11.18 -5.75
C ASP A 239 -12.34 10.15 -4.71
N LEU A 240 -13.14 9.92 -3.67
CA LEU A 240 -12.98 8.85 -2.68
C LEU A 240 -14.14 7.87 -2.81
N LYS A 241 -13.94 6.81 -3.61
CA LYS A 241 -14.95 5.78 -3.86
C LYS A 241 -14.80 4.67 -2.83
N PHE A 242 -15.88 4.27 -2.17
CA PHE A 242 -15.83 3.20 -1.18
C PHE A 242 -17.06 2.29 -1.22
N GLY A 243 -16.92 1.10 -0.65
CA GLY A 243 -17.97 0.10 -0.51
C GLY A 243 -17.85 -0.62 0.83
N VAL A 244 -18.97 -1.15 1.32
CA VAL A 244 -19.08 -1.74 2.66
C VAL A 244 -19.07 -3.27 2.54
N VAL A 245 -18.20 -3.91 3.33
CA VAL A 245 -18.18 -5.36 3.52
C VAL A 245 -18.52 -5.63 4.99
N PRO A 246 -19.79 -5.92 5.33
CA PRO A 246 -20.21 -6.11 6.72
C PRO A 246 -19.62 -7.40 7.32
N ASN A 247 -19.65 -7.46 8.64
CA ASN A 247 -19.48 -8.72 9.37
C ASN A 247 -20.83 -9.44 9.56
N ARG A 248 -20.78 -10.70 9.97
CA ARG A 248 -21.96 -11.55 10.19
C ARG A 248 -22.93 -11.00 11.23
N ALA A 249 -22.45 -10.31 12.27
CA ALA A 249 -23.32 -9.62 13.23
C ALA A 249 -24.18 -8.53 12.57
N VAL A 250 -23.57 -7.65 11.78
CA VAL A 250 -24.29 -6.60 11.03
C VAL A 250 -25.24 -7.22 10.00
N MET A 251 -24.80 -8.24 9.25
CA MET A 251 -25.69 -8.93 8.30
C MET A 251 -26.91 -9.53 9.01
N SER A 252 -26.70 -10.32 10.08
CA SER A 252 -27.78 -10.94 10.85
C SER A 252 -28.75 -9.91 11.42
N PHE A 253 -28.26 -8.77 11.91
CA PHE A 253 -29.10 -7.69 12.44
C PHE A 253 -29.95 -7.03 11.36
N LEU A 254 -29.36 -6.75 10.19
CA LEU A 254 -30.07 -6.14 9.06
C LEU A 254 -31.10 -7.10 8.46
N SER A 255 -30.80 -8.39 8.35
CA SER A 255 -31.75 -9.41 7.87
C SER A 255 -32.99 -9.59 8.77
N SER A 256 -32.90 -9.24 10.06
CA SER A 256 -34.01 -9.29 11.01
C SER A 256 -34.42 -7.90 11.52
N TYR A 257 -34.15 -6.84 10.76
CA TYR A 257 -34.48 -5.47 11.19
C TYR A 257 -36.01 -5.28 11.19
N PRO A 258 -36.64 -4.76 12.26
CA PRO A 258 -38.11 -4.81 12.40
C PRO A 258 -38.90 -3.97 11.40
N ASP A 259 -38.33 -2.87 10.92
CA ASP A 259 -38.99 -1.89 10.04
C ASP A 259 -38.00 -1.41 8.95
N PRO A 260 -37.67 -2.26 7.96
CA PRO A 260 -36.68 -1.95 6.94
C PRO A 260 -37.26 -1.03 5.86
N ALA A 261 -36.44 -0.10 5.36
CA ALA A 261 -36.79 0.73 4.21
C ALA A 261 -36.67 -0.02 2.86
N TRP A 262 -36.14 -1.25 2.86
CA TRP A 262 -36.14 -2.19 1.74
C TRP A 262 -37.26 -3.23 1.91
N SER A 263 -37.88 -3.65 0.81
CA SER A 263 -38.99 -4.61 0.83
C SER A 263 -38.49 -6.06 0.82
N ASP A 264 -37.39 -6.32 0.11
CA ASP A 264 -36.69 -7.60 0.04
C ASP A 264 -35.23 -7.41 0.49
N PRO A 265 -34.67 -8.24 1.40
CA PRO A 265 -33.24 -8.28 1.70
C PRO A 265 -32.30 -8.28 0.48
N ALA A 266 -32.74 -8.79 -0.67
CA ALA A 266 -31.99 -8.76 -1.93
C ALA A 266 -31.80 -7.36 -2.52
N GLU A 267 -32.67 -6.40 -2.19
CA GLU A 267 -32.56 -5.00 -2.61
C GLU A 267 -31.42 -4.29 -1.86
N ASN A 268 -31.24 -4.61 -0.57
CA ASN A 268 -30.22 -3.97 0.26
C ASN A 268 -28.78 -4.37 -0.18
N PRO A 269 -27.95 -3.43 -0.67
CA PRO A 269 -26.62 -3.72 -1.21
C PRO A 269 -25.56 -4.05 -0.14
N ILE A 270 -25.90 -3.96 1.15
CA ILE A 270 -25.08 -4.45 2.27
C ILE A 270 -25.35 -5.94 2.53
N LEU A 271 -26.60 -6.37 2.35
CA LEU A 271 -27.01 -7.77 2.50
C LEU A 271 -26.71 -8.59 1.24
N ASN A 272 -26.94 -8.00 0.06
CA ASN A 272 -26.68 -8.62 -1.24
C ASN A 272 -25.42 -8.00 -1.88
N PRO A 273 -24.25 -8.67 -1.81
CA PRO A 273 -23.00 -8.14 -2.39
C PRO A 273 -23.00 -8.11 -3.93
N ARG A 274 -24.02 -8.67 -4.59
CA ARG A 274 -24.22 -8.59 -6.05
C ARG A 274 -25.24 -7.52 -6.46
N SER A 275 -25.88 -6.84 -5.50
CA SER A 275 -26.81 -5.76 -5.80
C SER A 275 -26.11 -4.62 -6.54
N LEU A 276 -26.84 -3.98 -7.45
CA LEU A 276 -26.43 -2.76 -8.15
C LEU A 276 -27.21 -1.52 -7.66
N VAL A 277 -28.09 -1.68 -6.66
CA VAL A 277 -28.82 -0.58 -6.02
C VAL A 277 -27.83 0.38 -5.36
N GLU A 278 -27.93 1.67 -5.67
CA GLU A 278 -27.02 2.67 -5.11
C GLU A 278 -27.23 2.80 -3.59
N PRO A 279 -26.18 2.58 -2.78
CA PRO A 279 -26.32 2.54 -1.33
C PRO A 279 -26.45 3.95 -0.73
N THR A 280 -27.32 4.05 0.26
CA THR A 280 -27.63 5.29 1.00
C THR A 280 -27.76 4.95 2.49
N LEU A 281 -27.43 5.90 3.37
CA LEU A 281 -27.53 5.66 4.82
C LEU A 281 -28.99 5.44 5.24
N GLU A 282 -29.87 6.35 4.81
CA GLU A 282 -31.29 6.38 5.22
C GLU A 282 -32.03 5.10 4.84
N GLN A 283 -31.81 4.58 3.64
CA GLN A 283 -32.51 3.39 3.18
C GLN A 283 -31.80 2.09 3.59
N HIS A 284 -30.47 2.03 3.61
CA HIS A 284 -29.76 0.74 3.61
C HIS A 284 -28.98 0.42 4.89
N LEU A 285 -28.70 1.42 5.74
CA LEU A 285 -27.94 1.23 6.99
C LEU A 285 -28.56 2.03 8.13
N PRO A 286 -29.52 1.47 8.90
CA PRO A 286 -30.07 2.13 10.08
C PRO A 286 -29.02 2.27 11.21
N TYR A 287 -29.17 3.30 12.04
CA TYR A 287 -28.35 3.50 13.24
C TYR A 287 -28.90 2.71 14.43
N ALA A 288 -28.16 1.69 14.87
CA ALA A 288 -28.48 0.85 16.02
C ALA A 288 -27.18 0.44 16.73
N PRO A 289 -27.20 -0.11 17.96
CA PRO A 289 -25.97 -0.47 18.69
C PRO A 289 -24.98 -1.34 17.89
N VAL A 290 -25.48 -2.35 17.17
CA VAL A 290 -24.68 -3.26 16.33
C VAL A 290 -24.07 -2.55 15.11
N THR A 291 -24.83 -1.66 14.46
CA THR A 291 -24.40 -0.94 13.25
C THR A 291 -23.69 0.38 13.56
N SER A 292 -23.71 0.85 14.82
CA SER A 292 -23.33 2.21 15.24
C SER A 292 -21.98 2.68 14.71
N SER A 293 -20.93 1.89 14.90
CA SER A 293 -19.59 2.21 14.40
C SER A 293 -19.56 2.32 12.87
N LEU A 294 -20.22 1.41 12.16
CA LEU A 294 -20.23 1.36 10.70
C LEU A 294 -21.02 2.54 10.14
N TYR A 295 -22.20 2.82 10.71
CA TYR A 295 -23.03 3.98 10.38
C TYR A 295 -22.27 5.28 10.55
N SER A 296 -21.68 5.52 11.73
CA SER A 296 -20.94 6.76 11.99
C SER A 296 -19.68 6.86 11.12
N THR A 297 -19.03 5.74 10.79
CA THR A 297 -17.89 5.73 9.84
C THR A 297 -18.34 6.15 8.44
N VAL A 298 -19.38 5.53 7.89
CA VAL A 298 -19.91 5.84 6.55
C VAL A 298 -20.45 7.28 6.51
N SER A 299 -21.16 7.73 7.54
CA SER A 299 -21.67 9.10 7.66
C SER A 299 -20.55 10.14 7.68
N SER A 300 -19.48 9.93 8.46
CA SER A 300 -18.33 10.83 8.44
C SER A 300 -17.58 10.79 7.10
N LEU A 301 -17.45 9.61 6.46
CA LEU A 301 -16.82 9.50 5.13
C LEU A 301 -17.60 10.28 4.07
N LEU A 302 -18.92 10.21 4.07
CA LEU A 302 -19.79 10.97 3.14
C LEU A 302 -19.74 12.48 3.37
N GLN A 303 -19.36 12.95 4.56
CA GLN A 303 -19.18 14.38 4.87
C GLN A 303 -17.81 14.94 4.46
N LEU A 304 -16.88 14.13 3.93
CA LEU A 304 -15.55 14.59 3.51
C LEU A 304 -15.58 15.33 2.15
N ASN A 305 -16.36 16.39 2.04
CA ASN A 305 -16.69 17.07 0.78
C ASN A 305 -15.48 17.39 -0.13
N GLU A 306 -14.32 17.78 0.43
CA GLU A 306 -13.10 18.05 -0.37
C GLU A 306 -12.48 16.81 -1.03
N LEU A 307 -12.91 15.61 -0.63
CA LEU A 307 -12.47 14.33 -1.16
C LEU A 307 -13.52 13.66 -2.07
N HIS A 308 -14.62 14.38 -2.41
CA HIS A 308 -15.76 13.90 -3.20
C HIS A 308 -16.11 12.41 -2.92
N PRO A 309 -16.61 12.11 -1.71
CA PRO A 309 -16.88 10.75 -1.28
C PRO A 309 -18.09 10.17 -2.02
N VAL A 310 -17.96 8.93 -2.51
CA VAL A 310 -19.05 8.20 -3.16
C VAL A 310 -19.11 6.78 -2.59
N TRP A 311 -20.23 6.44 -1.96
CA TRP A 311 -20.54 5.07 -1.59
C TRP A 311 -21.08 4.34 -2.82
N LEU A 312 -20.42 3.25 -3.22
CA LEU A 312 -20.76 2.44 -4.37
C LEU A 312 -21.23 1.04 -3.94
N PRO A 313 -22.08 0.38 -4.76
CA PRO A 313 -22.27 -1.06 -4.69
C PRO A 313 -20.93 -1.79 -4.86
N LEU A 314 -20.75 -2.92 -4.20
CA LEU A 314 -19.49 -3.68 -4.26
C LEU A 314 -19.04 -4.05 -5.69
N PRO A 315 -19.92 -4.48 -6.62
CA PRO A 315 -19.51 -4.77 -8.01
C PRO A 315 -18.96 -3.52 -8.72
N THR A 316 -19.61 -2.37 -8.53
CA THR A 316 -19.20 -1.09 -9.13
C THR A 316 -17.88 -0.58 -8.54
N LEU A 317 -17.68 -0.75 -7.23
CA LEU A 317 -16.39 -0.48 -6.58
C LEU A 317 -15.28 -1.37 -7.14
N GLN A 318 -15.54 -2.67 -7.27
CA GLN A 318 -14.57 -3.65 -7.76
C GLN A 318 -14.12 -3.30 -9.19
N ILE A 319 -15.05 -2.95 -10.07
CA ILE A 319 -14.73 -2.44 -11.42
C ILE A 319 -13.80 -1.21 -11.34
N ALA A 320 -14.13 -0.22 -10.51
CA ALA A 320 -13.29 0.98 -10.35
C ALA A 320 -11.89 0.67 -9.77
N GLN A 321 -11.78 -0.30 -8.87
CA GLN A 321 -10.51 -0.78 -8.33
C GLN A 321 -9.68 -1.50 -9.41
N LEU A 322 -10.28 -2.41 -10.20
CA LEU A 322 -9.60 -3.15 -11.26
C LEU A 322 -9.15 -2.24 -12.42
N GLN A 323 -9.95 -1.23 -12.79
CA GLN A 323 -9.51 -0.20 -13.74
C GLN A 323 -8.25 0.53 -13.24
N LYS A 324 -8.26 1.01 -11.98
CA LYS A 324 -7.10 1.66 -11.36
C LYS A 324 -5.90 0.71 -11.22
N LEU A 325 -6.14 -0.58 -10.99
CA LEU A 325 -5.11 -1.61 -10.91
C LEU A 325 -4.37 -1.75 -12.25
N ALA A 326 -5.07 -1.81 -13.38
CA ALA A 326 -4.45 -1.87 -14.71
C ALA A 326 -3.63 -0.61 -15.05
N VAL A 327 -4.11 0.58 -14.67
CA VAL A 327 -3.35 1.84 -14.79
C VAL A 327 -2.06 1.76 -13.97
N ASN A 328 -2.16 1.34 -12.72
CA ASN A 328 -1.00 1.24 -11.83
C ASN A 328 0.00 0.18 -12.32
N ALA A 329 -0.47 -0.99 -12.78
CA ALA A 329 0.37 -2.10 -13.23
C ALA A 329 1.20 -1.76 -14.48
N SER A 330 0.69 -0.85 -15.32
CA SER A 330 1.38 -0.31 -16.49
C SER A 330 2.17 0.96 -16.17
N VAL A 331 1.49 2.07 -15.87
CA VAL A 331 2.10 3.41 -15.77
C VAL A 331 3.10 3.50 -14.61
N ASN A 332 2.75 2.99 -13.42
CA ASN A 332 3.65 3.11 -12.27
C ASN A 332 4.90 2.24 -12.46
N SER A 333 4.76 1.07 -13.07
CA SER A 333 5.87 0.15 -13.36
C SER A 333 6.81 0.74 -14.41
N ILE A 334 6.28 1.22 -15.54
CA ILE A 334 7.10 1.83 -16.61
C ILE A 334 7.83 3.08 -16.10
N THR A 335 7.14 3.98 -15.38
CA THR A 335 7.76 5.19 -14.80
C THR A 335 8.80 4.84 -13.73
N ALA A 336 8.54 3.86 -12.87
CA ALA A 336 9.49 3.40 -11.86
C ALA A 336 10.76 2.81 -12.50
N ILE A 337 10.63 1.95 -13.53
CA ILE A 337 11.76 1.36 -14.27
C ILE A 337 12.55 2.44 -15.01
N ALA A 338 11.88 3.29 -15.79
CA ALA A 338 12.54 4.33 -16.59
C ALA A 338 13.08 5.51 -15.76
N GLY A 339 12.55 5.76 -14.56
CA GLY A 339 12.95 6.90 -13.72
C GLY A 339 12.40 8.24 -14.19
N VAL A 340 11.20 8.27 -14.78
CA VAL A 340 10.59 9.45 -15.39
C VAL A 340 9.20 9.76 -14.84
N HIS A 341 8.77 11.02 -14.90
CA HIS A 341 7.39 11.40 -14.59
C HIS A 341 6.41 10.85 -15.66
N ASN A 342 5.11 10.76 -15.32
CA ASN A 342 4.07 10.16 -16.17
C ASN A 342 4.06 10.76 -17.59
N GLY A 343 4.21 12.07 -17.71
CA GLY A 343 4.19 12.81 -18.97
C GLY A 343 5.29 12.42 -19.96
N ALA A 344 6.41 11.87 -19.51
CA ALA A 344 7.46 11.37 -20.41
C ALA A 344 7.05 10.11 -21.21
N LEU A 345 5.95 9.45 -20.81
CA LEU A 345 5.36 8.33 -21.56
C LEU A 345 4.36 8.82 -22.63
N VAL A 346 3.88 10.06 -22.54
CA VAL A 346 2.95 10.65 -23.51
C VAL A 346 3.64 10.78 -24.88
N GLY A 347 2.94 10.38 -25.94
CA GLY A 347 3.48 10.35 -27.31
C GLY A 347 4.49 9.23 -27.60
N SER A 348 4.98 8.51 -26.58
CA SER A 348 5.92 7.40 -26.79
C SER A 348 5.21 6.16 -27.31
N GLN A 349 5.33 5.88 -28.62
CA GLN A 349 4.79 4.66 -29.25
C GLN A 349 5.43 3.36 -28.69
N LYS A 350 6.58 3.44 -28.02
CA LYS A 350 7.14 2.33 -27.24
C LYS A 350 6.36 2.13 -25.95
N ALA A 351 6.12 3.19 -25.16
CA ALA A 351 5.33 3.10 -23.94
C ALA A 351 3.89 2.67 -24.23
N LYS A 352 3.25 3.20 -25.29
CA LYS A 352 1.89 2.81 -25.70
C LYS A 352 1.77 1.30 -25.95
N ARG A 353 2.73 0.67 -26.65
CA ARG A 353 2.71 -0.79 -26.90
C ARG A 353 2.85 -1.63 -25.63
N VAL A 354 3.64 -1.17 -24.65
CA VAL A 354 3.76 -1.85 -23.35
C VAL A 354 2.45 -1.69 -22.55
N ILE A 355 1.88 -0.47 -22.51
CA ILE A 355 0.59 -0.21 -21.88
C ILE A 355 -0.50 -1.09 -22.50
N GLU A 356 -0.59 -1.14 -23.83
CA GLU A 356 -1.54 -1.98 -24.57
C GLU A 356 -1.44 -3.45 -24.19
N SER A 357 -0.21 -3.99 -24.14
CA SER A 357 0.05 -5.38 -23.76
C SER A 357 -0.39 -5.67 -22.31
N VAL A 358 -0.06 -4.78 -21.36
CA VAL A 358 -0.53 -4.87 -19.96
C VAL A 358 -2.06 -4.78 -19.88
N THR A 359 -2.70 -3.88 -20.61
CA THR A 359 -4.16 -3.74 -20.57
C THR A 359 -4.89 -4.91 -21.23
N ARG A 360 -4.25 -5.64 -22.13
CA ARG A 360 -4.76 -6.91 -22.69
C ARG A 360 -4.68 -8.03 -21.65
N GLU A 361 -3.50 -8.28 -21.09
CA GLU A 361 -3.31 -9.29 -20.03
C GLU A 361 -4.25 -9.03 -18.82
N CYS A 362 -4.37 -7.78 -18.37
CA CYS A 362 -5.34 -7.40 -17.35
C CYS A 362 -6.78 -7.70 -17.77
N ALA A 363 -7.19 -7.36 -19.00
CA ALA A 363 -8.56 -7.60 -19.46
C ALA A 363 -8.90 -9.09 -19.52
N ASP A 364 -7.97 -9.94 -19.98
CA ASP A 364 -8.16 -11.39 -20.06
C ASP A 364 -8.33 -11.99 -18.65
N VAL A 365 -7.47 -11.60 -17.70
CA VAL A 365 -7.56 -11.99 -16.28
C VAL A 365 -8.85 -11.48 -15.63
N PHE A 366 -9.28 -10.25 -15.92
CA PHE A 366 -10.48 -9.66 -15.33
C PHE A 366 -11.76 -10.26 -15.93
N ALA A 367 -11.77 -10.64 -17.21
CA ALA A 367 -12.86 -11.36 -17.85
C ALA A 367 -13.10 -12.71 -17.16
N ALA A 368 -12.03 -13.47 -16.93
CA ALA A 368 -12.07 -14.73 -16.19
C ALA A 368 -12.53 -14.55 -14.75
N HIS A 369 -12.04 -13.51 -14.06
CA HIS A 369 -12.47 -13.20 -12.70
C HIS A 369 -13.98 -12.91 -12.63
N VAL A 370 -14.50 -12.04 -13.50
CA VAL A 370 -15.94 -11.71 -13.56
C VAL A 370 -16.78 -12.96 -13.88
N ALA A 371 -16.39 -13.75 -14.88
CA ALA A 371 -17.09 -14.98 -15.24
C ALA A 371 -17.06 -16.03 -14.13
N TYR A 372 -15.96 -16.10 -13.37
CA TYR A 372 -15.83 -16.95 -12.19
C TYR A 372 -16.78 -16.53 -11.07
N GLU A 373 -16.78 -15.24 -10.68
CA GLU A 373 -17.65 -14.72 -9.61
C GLU A 373 -19.15 -14.79 -9.95
N GLN A 374 -19.49 -14.75 -11.25
CA GLN A 374 -20.85 -14.96 -11.77
C GLN A 374 -21.25 -16.45 -11.91
N GLY A 375 -20.31 -17.39 -11.78
CA GLY A 375 -20.58 -18.81 -11.97
C GLY A 375 -20.71 -19.26 -13.44
N LEU A 376 -20.42 -18.38 -14.40
CA LEU A 376 -20.50 -18.66 -15.84
C LEU A 376 -19.29 -19.45 -16.37
N TRP A 377 -18.18 -19.46 -15.64
CA TRP A 377 -16.95 -20.13 -16.05
C TRP A 377 -16.14 -20.62 -14.85
N ARG A 378 -15.36 -21.68 -15.04
CA ARG A 378 -14.39 -22.23 -14.09
C ARG A 378 -13.11 -22.59 -14.85
N PRO A 379 -11.91 -22.40 -14.26
CA PRO A 379 -10.69 -22.96 -14.82
C PRO A 379 -10.71 -24.49 -14.71
N ASP A 380 -10.18 -25.17 -15.72
CA ASP A 380 -9.93 -26.61 -15.66
C ASP A 380 -8.77 -26.87 -14.68
N HIS A 381 -9.06 -27.25 -13.44
CA HIS A 381 -8.04 -27.63 -12.46
C HIS A 381 -7.67 -29.12 -12.60
N LEU A 382 -6.40 -29.44 -12.37
CA LEU A 382 -5.79 -30.76 -12.65
C LEU A 382 -6.28 -31.90 -11.73
N ASP A 383 -7.05 -31.59 -10.68
CA ASP A 383 -7.49 -32.53 -9.65
C ASP A 383 -8.96 -32.97 -9.79
N ASP A 384 -9.71 -32.44 -10.76
CA ASP A 384 -11.06 -32.94 -11.08
C ASP A 384 -10.93 -34.30 -11.80
N ALA A 385 -10.98 -35.38 -11.02
CA ALA A 385 -11.15 -36.72 -11.53
C ALA A 385 -12.40 -36.78 -12.42
N PRO A 386 -12.37 -37.48 -13.58
CA PRO A 386 -13.46 -37.46 -14.54
C PRO A 386 -14.65 -38.30 -14.04
N ASP A 387 -15.52 -37.68 -13.24
CA ASP A 387 -16.84 -38.24 -12.93
C ASP A 387 -17.69 -38.24 -14.22
N ALA A 388 -17.72 -39.43 -14.82
CA ALA A 388 -18.27 -39.67 -16.14
C ALA A 388 -19.81 -39.63 -16.17
N ALA A 389 -20.41 -38.43 -16.19
CA ALA A 389 -21.84 -38.26 -16.44
C ALA A 389 -22.30 -36.91 -17.06
N SER A 390 -21.43 -35.90 -17.25
CA SER A 390 -21.84 -34.56 -17.72
C SER A 390 -21.40 -34.27 -19.16
N SER A 391 -22.27 -34.52 -20.14
CA SER A 391 -21.98 -34.35 -21.57
C SER A 391 -22.23 -32.93 -22.09
N SER A 392 -21.65 -31.92 -21.45
CA SER A 392 -21.65 -30.53 -21.94
C SER A 392 -20.21 -30.02 -22.10
N PRO A 393 -19.79 -29.53 -23.28
CA PRO A 393 -18.46 -28.95 -23.43
C PRO A 393 -18.39 -27.61 -22.70
N SER A 394 -17.75 -27.59 -21.54
CA SER A 394 -17.43 -26.37 -20.80
C SER A 394 -16.48 -25.46 -21.61
N PRO A 395 -16.50 -24.12 -21.41
CA PRO A 395 -15.73 -23.22 -22.25
C PRO A 395 -14.22 -23.30 -21.97
N ARG A 396 -13.45 -23.81 -22.95
CA ARG A 396 -11.97 -23.87 -22.94
C ARG A 396 -11.24 -22.53 -22.74
N ALA A 397 -11.97 -21.42 -22.77
CA ALA A 397 -11.47 -20.09 -22.48
C ALA A 397 -12.58 -19.30 -21.75
N PRO A 398 -12.22 -18.37 -20.85
CA PRO A 398 -13.20 -17.48 -20.22
C PRO A 398 -13.95 -16.65 -21.28
N PRO A 399 -15.24 -16.35 -21.08
CA PRO A 399 -16.01 -15.54 -22.01
C PRO A 399 -15.42 -14.12 -22.08
N ALA A 400 -15.15 -13.65 -23.30
CA ALA A 400 -14.63 -12.31 -23.52
C ALA A 400 -15.64 -11.23 -23.11
N LEU A 401 -15.16 -10.19 -22.43
CA LEU A 401 -15.99 -9.04 -22.07
C LEU A 401 -16.35 -8.22 -23.33
N PRO A 402 -17.60 -7.73 -23.46
CA PRO A 402 -17.99 -6.84 -24.56
C PRO A 402 -17.07 -5.61 -24.67
N ILE A 403 -16.86 -5.08 -25.87
CA ILE A 403 -15.96 -3.93 -26.08
C ILE A 403 -16.38 -2.66 -25.30
N SER A 404 -17.68 -2.53 -25.00
CA SER A 404 -18.26 -1.48 -24.16
C SER A 404 -18.06 -1.69 -22.65
N HIS A 405 -17.66 -2.90 -22.22
CA HIS A 405 -17.48 -3.21 -20.81
C HIS A 405 -16.28 -2.45 -20.22
N PRO A 406 -16.38 -1.82 -19.04
CA PRO A 406 -15.30 -0.97 -18.49
C PRO A 406 -13.95 -1.66 -18.26
N LEU A 407 -13.94 -3.00 -18.18
CA LEU A 407 -12.75 -3.84 -18.03
C LEU A 407 -12.30 -4.53 -19.34
N SER A 408 -12.90 -4.21 -20.49
CA SER A 408 -12.43 -4.70 -21.79
C SER A 408 -11.03 -4.16 -22.11
N SER A 409 -10.24 -4.87 -22.93
CA SER A 409 -8.90 -4.40 -23.31
C SER A 409 -8.93 -3.02 -23.97
N HIS A 410 -9.98 -2.72 -24.75
CA HIS A 410 -10.18 -1.41 -25.38
C HIS A 410 -10.45 -0.32 -24.33
N SER A 411 -11.40 -0.55 -23.43
CA SER A 411 -11.77 0.41 -22.38
C SER A 411 -10.65 0.64 -21.36
N LEU A 412 -9.89 -0.41 -21.00
CA LEU A 412 -8.73 -0.29 -20.13
C LEU A 412 -7.59 0.50 -20.78
N LEU A 413 -7.32 0.31 -22.08
CA LEU A 413 -6.32 1.08 -22.82
C LEU A 413 -6.70 2.56 -22.89
N ASP A 414 -7.93 2.88 -23.32
CA ASP A 414 -8.42 4.25 -23.38
C ASP A 414 -8.39 4.92 -21.99
N TYR A 415 -8.91 4.26 -20.97
CA TYR A 415 -8.89 4.77 -19.60
C TYR A 415 -7.45 5.03 -19.10
N THR A 416 -6.53 4.10 -19.37
CA THR A 416 -5.12 4.25 -18.98
C THR A 416 -4.46 5.42 -19.68
N LEU A 417 -4.69 5.60 -20.98
CA LEU A 417 -4.15 6.74 -21.73
C LEU A 417 -4.76 8.07 -21.25
N ARG A 418 -6.06 8.13 -20.96
CA ARG A 418 -6.70 9.32 -20.37
C ARG A 418 -6.15 9.68 -18.99
N VAL A 419 -5.94 8.69 -18.11
CA VAL A 419 -5.32 8.91 -16.79
C VAL A 419 -3.86 9.34 -16.95
N LEU A 420 -3.10 8.74 -17.87
CA LEU A 420 -1.71 9.12 -18.16
C LEU A 420 -1.61 10.60 -18.59
N MET A 421 -2.50 11.04 -19.49
CA MET A 421 -2.58 12.45 -19.91
C MET A 421 -2.94 13.38 -18.76
N LYS A 422 -4.02 13.07 -18.00
CA LYS A 422 -4.50 13.87 -16.86
C LYS A 422 -3.45 13.98 -15.74
N THR A 423 -2.60 12.97 -15.59
CA THR A 423 -1.55 12.91 -14.56
C THR A 423 -0.14 13.17 -15.08
N SER A 424 0.02 13.72 -16.29
CA SER A 424 1.31 13.88 -16.97
C SER A 424 2.37 14.66 -16.19
N VAL A 425 1.99 15.62 -15.34
CA VAL A 425 2.90 16.37 -14.47
C VAL A 425 3.31 15.61 -13.19
N ASN A 426 2.68 14.46 -12.90
CA ASN A 426 2.88 13.72 -11.66
C ASN A 426 4.03 12.70 -11.74
N ILE A 427 4.62 12.42 -10.59
CA ILE A 427 5.48 11.26 -10.34
C ILE A 427 4.58 10.14 -9.79
N SER A 428 4.72 8.92 -10.32
CA SER A 428 3.97 7.76 -9.81
C SER A 428 4.36 7.40 -8.38
N SER A 429 3.46 6.76 -7.63
CA SER A 429 3.75 6.32 -6.26
C SER A 429 4.95 5.38 -6.21
N THR A 430 4.98 4.37 -7.08
CA THR A 430 6.11 3.42 -7.19
C THR A 430 7.44 4.12 -7.46
N LEU A 431 7.49 5.13 -8.35
CA LEU A 431 8.74 5.90 -8.55
C LEU A 431 9.09 6.74 -7.31
N SER A 432 8.11 7.40 -6.69
CA SER A 432 8.29 8.20 -5.46
C SER A 432 8.89 7.39 -4.30
N ASP A 433 8.63 6.08 -4.27
CA ASP A 433 9.10 5.15 -3.25
C ASP A 433 10.55 4.71 -3.42
N LEU A 434 10.99 4.64 -4.68
CA LEU A 434 12.34 4.27 -5.10
C LEU A 434 13.31 5.46 -5.09
N LEU A 435 12.85 6.68 -5.41
CA LEU A 435 13.71 7.88 -5.44
C LEU A 435 14.59 8.07 -4.18
N PRO A 436 14.11 7.86 -2.93
CA PRO A 436 14.93 7.96 -1.72
C PRO A 436 16.03 6.89 -1.59
N LEU A 437 16.01 5.83 -2.41
CA LEU A 437 17.08 4.82 -2.48
C LEU A 437 18.12 5.14 -3.55
N GLN A 438 17.91 6.18 -4.38
CA GLN A 438 18.79 6.58 -5.48
C GLN A 438 19.55 7.88 -5.19
N SER A 439 19.47 8.39 -3.95
CA SER A 439 20.13 9.63 -3.57
C SER A 439 21.60 9.38 -3.23
N ASN A 440 22.50 10.11 -3.90
CA ASN A 440 23.97 10.00 -3.83
C ASN A 440 24.60 10.36 -2.45
N LEU A 441 23.90 10.15 -1.34
CA LEU A 441 24.42 10.35 0.01
C LEU A 441 25.41 9.21 0.36
N PRO A 442 26.61 9.52 0.86
CA PRO A 442 27.60 8.49 1.18
C PRO A 442 27.04 7.50 2.22
N PRO A 443 27.31 6.19 2.08
CA PRO A 443 26.76 5.18 2.96
C PRO A 443 27.25 5.38 4.39
N THR A 444 26.33 5.77 5.28
CA THR A 444 26.59 5.80 6.72
C THR A 444 26.73 4.37 7.26
N ARG A 445 27.41 4.17 8.40
CA ARG A 445 27.63 2.81 8.96
C ARG A 445 26.35 1.98 9.16
N SER A 446 25.17 2.62 9.26
CA SER A 446 23.88 1.91 9.33
C SER A 446 23.39 1.36 7.98
N THR A 447 23.71 1.99 6.83
CA THR A 447 23.28 1.48 5.52
C THR A 447 24.02 0.22 5.10
N PHE A 448 25.27 0.04 5.54
CA PHE A 448 26.02 -1.22 5.32
C PHE A 448 25.35 -2.42 6.00
N SER A 449 24.80 -2.25 7.21
CA SER A 449 24.04 -3.30 7.91
C SER A 449 22.67 -3.58 7.27
N LEU A 450 22.06 -2.58 6.63
CA LEU A 450 20.84 -2.76 5.84
C LEU A 450 21.11 -3.55 4.54
N ALA A 451 22.26 -3.34 3.89
CA ALA A 451 22.63 -4.06 2.67
C ALA A 451 22.74 -5.58 2.90
N GLN A 452 23.26 -6.03 4.05
CA GLN A 452 23.33 -7.46 4.40
C GLN A 452 21.96 -8.11 4.65
N ASN A 453 20.93 -7.32 4.97
CA ASN A 453 19.56 -7.79 5.20
C ASN A 453 18.60 -7.42 4.04
N ALA A 454 19.10 -6.82 2.96
CA ALA A 454 18.28 -6.20 1.91
C ALA A 454 17.22 -7.11 1.26
N PRO A 455 17.47 -8.42 1.02
CA PRO A 455 16.46 -9.34 0.49
C PRO A 455 15.32 -9.67 1.46
N SER A 456 15.53 -9.47 2.78
CA SER A 456 14.57 -9.83 3.83
C SER A 456 13.70 -8.67 4.31
N LEU A 457 13.97 -7.44 3.83
CA LEU A 457 13.19 -6.26 4.21
C LEU A 457 11.91 -6.16 3.37
N PRO A 458 10.73 -5.93 3.97
CA PRO A 458 9.47 -5.76 3.24
C PRO A 458 9.59 -4.72 2.11
N SER A 459 8.89 -4.95 1.00
CA SER A 459 8.89 -4.01 -0.13
C SER A 459 8.48 -2.60 0.30
N ARG A 460 9.14 -1.57 -0.24
CA ARG A 460 8.75 -0.17 -0.04
C ARG A 460 7.64 0.23 -0.99
N THR A 461 7.53 -0.46 -2.13
CA THR A 461 6.54 -0.27 -3.17
C THR A 461 5.31 -1.14 -2.92
N GLU A 462 4.18 -0.80 -3.56
CA GLU A 462 2.96 -1.61 -3.52
C GLU A 462 2.90 -2.63 -4.69
N ILE A 463 4.03 -2.87 -5.37
CA ILE A 463 4.08 -3.56 -6.68
C ILE A 463 3.57 -5.01 -6.63
N GLU A 464 3.80 -5.73 -5.53
CA GLU A 464 3.31 -7.09 -5.31
C GLU A 464 1.78 -7.13 -5.18
N TYR A 465 1.18 -6.06 -4.66
CA TYR A 465 -0.28 -5.89 -4.55
C TYR A 465 -0.90 -5.23 -5.79
N ILE A 466 -0.07 -4.86 -6.77
CA ILE A 466 -0.48 -4.27 -8.06
C ILE A 466 -0.27 -5.31 -9.17
N ASN A 467 0.98 -5.48 -9.63
CA ASN A 467 1.34 -6.46 -10.66
C ASN A 467 1.20 -7.89 -10.11
N GLY A 468 1.74 -8.14 -8.91
CA GLY A 468 1.69 -9.47 -8.30
C GLY A 468 0.26 -9.98 -8.05
N TYR A 469 -0.70 -9.08 -7.80
CA TYR A 469 -2.12 -9.45 -7.69
C TYR A 469 -2.72 -9.90 -9.04
N VAL A 470 -2.44 -9.17 -10.13
CA VAL A 470 -2.88 -9.56 -11.48
C VAL A 470 -2.25 -10.90 -11.88
N VAL A 471 -0.97 -11.09 -11.61
CA VAL A 471 -0.24 -12.36 -11.85
C VAL A 471 -0.80 -13.50 -11.01
N ALA A 472 -1.18 -13.26 -9.75
CA ALA A 472 -1.81 -14.25 -8.89
C ALA A 472 -3.18 -14.70 -9.42
N LEU A 473 -4.01 -13.76 -9.90
CA LEU A 473 -5.27 -14.09 -10.59
C LEU A 473 -5.02 -14.80 -11.93
N GLY A 474 -4.03 -14.38 -12.72
CA GLY A 474 -3.64 -15.05 -13.95
C GLY A 474 -3.29 -16.52 -13.71
N ARG A 475 -2.40 -16.79 -12.74
CA ARG A 475 -2.07 -18.16 -12.29
C ARG A 475 -3.30 -18.95 -11.84
N ARG A 476 -4.19 -18.34 -11.04
CA ARG A 476 -5.44 -19.00 -10.58
C ARG A 476 -6.35 -19.41 -11.73
N TYR A 477 -6.39 -18.64 -12.82
CA TYR A 477 -7.28 -18.87 -13.96
C TYR A 477 -6.58 -19.49 -15.19
N GLY A 478 -5.31 -19.89 -15.09
CA GLY A 478 -4.54 -20.43 -16.21
C GLY A 478 -4.21 -19.41 -17.32
N ILE A 479 -4.26 -18.11 -17.01
CA ILE A 479 -4.07 -17.01 -17.96
C ILE A 479 -2.67 -16.43 -17.82
N ARG A 480 -1.99 -16.29 -18.96
CA ARG A 480 -0.64 -15.70 -19.02
C ARG A 480 -0.65 -14.21 -18.75
N THR A 481 0.33 -13.76 -17.97
CA THR A 481 0.51 -12.37 -17.55
C THR A 481 1.97 -11.97 -17.70
N ASP A 482 2.61 -12.41 -18.79
CA ASP A 482 4.05 -12.39 -18.98
C ASP A 482 4.62 -10.96 -18.94
N THR A 483 3.91 -9.99 -19.54
CA THR A 483 4.30 -8.56 -19.51
C THR A 483 4.13 -7.97 -18.13
N VAL A 484 3.00 -8.24 -17.46
CA VAL A 484 2.68 -7.73 -16.13
C VAL A 484 3.65 -8.30 -15.08
N GLU A 485 3.99 -9.58 -15.16
CA GLU A 485 4.98 -10.24 -14.29
C GLU A 485 6.37 -9.62 -14.50
N THR A 486 6.86 -9.58 -15.75
CA THR A 486 8.18 -9.01 -16.09
C THR A 486 8.33 -7.57 -15.58
N LEU A 487 7.30 -6.73 -15.76
CA LEU A 487 7.33 -5.35 -15.25
C LEU A 487 7.35 -5.27 -13.71
N GLY A 488 6.66 -6.18 -13.03
CA GLY A 488 6.69 -6.28 -11.57
C GLY A 488 8.07 -6.70 -11.05
N GLU A 489 8.66 -7.73 -11.65
CA GLU A 489 9.99 -8.22 -11.32
C GLU A 489 11.09 -7.17 -11.56
N LEU A 490 11.02 -6.43 -12.67
CA LEU A 490 11.98 -5.35 -12.96
C LEU A 490 11.90 -4.19 -11.95
N VAL A 491 10.72 -3.90 -11.39
CA VAL A 491 10.58 -2.92 -10.29
C VAL A 491 11.20 -3.45 -9.00
N LEU A 492 10.95 -4.71 -8.65
CA LEU A 492 11.55 -5.36 -7.46
C LEU A 492 13.07 -5.44 -7.57
N LEU A 493 13.60 -5.86 -8.72
CA LEU A 493 15.03 -5.86 -9.02
C LEU A 493 15.63 -4.45 -8.90
N LYS A 494 14.95 -3.42 -9.41
CA LYS A 494 15.41 -2.03 -9.27
C LYS A 494 15.42 -1.57 -7.81
N GLU A 495 14.44 -1.99 -7.01
CA GLU A 495 14.42 -1.73 -5.56
C GLU A 495 15.60 -2.40 -4.85
N GLU A 496 15.87 -3.68 -5.15
CA GLU A 496 17.01 -4.42 -4.60
C GLU A 496 18.35 -3.78 -4.97
N MET A 497 18.56 -3.49 -6.26
CA MET A 497 19.79 -2.87 -6.76
C MET A 497 20.06 -1.49 -6.15
N ALA A 498 19.00 -0.74 -5.83
CA ALA A 498 19.11 0.52 -5.10
C ALA A 498 19.42 0.29 -3.61
N ARG A 499 18.78 -0.68 -2.93
CA ARG A 499 19.07 -1.04 -1.52
C ARG A 499 20.53 -1.45 -1.31
N VAL A 500 21.14 -2.15 -2.25
CA VAL A 500 22.56 -2.58 -2.18
C VAL A 500 23.54 -1.55 -2.76
N GLY A 501 23.08 -0.36 -3.15
CA GLY A 501 23.91 0.72 -3.73
C GLY A 501 24.62 0.34 -5.04
N ALA A 502 24.11 -0.64 -5.80
CA ALA A 502 24.73 -1.10 -7.03
C ALA A 502 24.67 -0.02 -8.13
N VAL A 503 23.57 0.71 -8.19
CA VAL A 503 23.38 1.83 -9.11
C VAL A 503 24.40 2.93 -8.83
N ASP A 504 24.58 3.30 -7.56
CA ASP A 504 25.47 4.41 -7.16
C ASP A 504 26.94 4.08 -7.47
N ARG A 505 27.37 2.83 -7.30
CA ARG A 505 28.74 2.39 -7.67
C ARG A 505 29.05 2.62 -9.16
N VAL A 506 28.06 2.45 -10.05
CA VAL A 506 28.22 2.69 -11.50
C VAL A 506 28.30 4.20 -11.82
N TRP A 507 27.58 5.04 -11.08
CA TRP A 507 27.71 6.50 -11.24
C TRP A 507 29.02 7.03 -10.66
N GLN A 508 29.46 6.51 -9.51
CA GLN A 508 30.73 6.87 -8.89
C GLN A 508 31.94 6.45 -9.74
N SER A 509 31.93 5.26 -10.35
CA SER A 509 33.02 4.84 -11.25
C SER A 509 33.12 5.70 -12.51
N ARG A 510 31.98 6.19 -13.04
CA ARG A 510 31.95 7.18 -14.14
C ARG A 510 32.44 8.56 -13.72
N GLY A 511 32.10 9.02 -12.51
CA GLY A 511 32.59 10.27 -11.95
C GLY A 511 34.10 10.27 -11.73
N ALA A 512 34.63 9.21 -11.11
CA ALA A 512 36.06 9.03 -10.86
C ALA A 512 36.90 9.00 -12.15
N ALA A 513 36.39 8.37 -13.22
CA ALA A 513 37.05 8.34 -14.53
C ALA A 513 37.21 9.76 -15.14
N SER A 514 36.27 10.68 -14.88
CA SER A 514 36.34 12.06 -15.39
C SER A 514 37.36 12.96 -14.67
N THR A 515 37.74 12.61 -13.44
CA THR A 515 38.70 13.38 -12.63
C THR A 515 40.16 12.96 -12.80
N SER A 516 40.44 11.81 -13.44
CA SER A 516 41.82 11.34 -13.67
C SER A 516 42.48 11.92 -14.94
N ALA A 517 41.81 12.84 -15.65
CA ALA A 517 42.19 13.25 -17.01
C ALA A 517 42.53 14.74 -17.17
N ARG A 518 43.21 15.37 -16.18
CA ARG A 518 44.08 16.55 -16.42
C ARG A 518 44.96 16.89 -15.22
N ALA A 519 46.24 16.55 -15.32
CA ALA A 519 47.31 17.15 -14.53
C ALA A 519 48.61 17.24 -15.36
N PRO A 520 48.85 18.36 -16.07
CA PRO A 520 50.20 18.76 -16.46
C PRO A 520 50.94 19.28 -15.23
N SER A 521 52.16 18.83 -15.02
CA SER A 521 53.04 19.20 -13.90
C SER A 521 53.84 20.49 -14.16
N SER A 522 54.22 21.20 -13.09
CA SER A 522 55.21 22.31 -13.04
C SER A 522 54.77 23.64 -13.72
N SER A 523 55.07 24.87 -13.25
CA SER A 523 56.02 25.40 -12.24
C SER A 523 55.48 26.70 -11.57
N PRO A 524 56.11 27.27 -10.51
CA PRO A 524 55.51 28.35 -9.69
C PRO A 524 56.22 29.74 -9.73
N SER A 525 55.44 30.83 -9.57
CA SER A 525 55.81 32.16 -9.00
C SER A 525 54.56 33.06 -8.98
N ALA A 526 54.07 33.60 -7.85
CA ALA A 526 54.44 34.89 -7.25
C ALA A 526 54.30 36.10 -8.20
N THR A 527 53.72 37.27 -7.87
CA THR A 527 53.02 37.82 -6.67
C THR A 527 52.42 39.19 -7.08
N HIS A 528 51.20 39.55 -6.64
CA HIS A 528 50.80 40.88 -6.09
C HIS A 528 49.28 41.07 -6.04
N SER A 529 48.86 42.17 -5.38
CA SER A 529 47.60 42.26 -4.65
C SER A 529 46.94 43.65 -4.73
N THR A 530 45.63 43.68 -5.00
CA THR A 530 44.63 44.68 -4.51
C THR A 530 44.78 46.17 -4.90
N PRO A 531 43.76 47.05 -4.67
CA PRO A 531 42.30 46.90 -4.82
C PRO A 531 41.63 48.12 -5.54
N GLY A 532 40.30 48.14 -5.63
CA GLY A 532 39.47 49.29 -6.05
C GLY A 532 38.15 48.80 -6.67
N ASP A 533 37.05 48.61 -5.94
CA ASP A 533 36.14 49.60 -5.31
C ASP A 533 35.22 50.31 -6.32
N GLY A 534 33.93 50.47 -6.00
CA GLY A 534 32.92 51.06 -6.90
C GLY A 534 31.57 50.34 -6.99
N SER A 535 30.58 50.83 -6.26
CA SER A 535 29.18 50.37 -6.26
C SER A 535 28.34 50.96 -7.42
N ALA A 536 27.37 50.20 -7.95
CA ALA A 536 25.98 50.66 -8.24
C ALA A 536 25.14 49.66 -9.07
N SER A 537 23.99 49.25 -8.52
CA SER A 537 22.79 48.81 -9.25
C SER A 537 21.86 50.03 -9.49
N PRO A 538 20.72 50.00 -10.26
CA PRO A 538 19.93 48.82 -10.65
C PRO A 538 19.14 48.82 -12.01
N THR A 539 18.92 47.62 -12.57
CA THR A 539 17.67 47.20 -13.27
C THR A 539 17.28 47.92 -14.61
N PRO A 540 16.11 47.65 -15.26
CA PRO A 540 16.02 46.54 -16.23
C PRO A 540 15.27 46.86 -17.55
N LEU A 541 15.63 46.25 -18.68
CA LEU A 541 14.76 46.27 -19.87
C LEU A 541 14.64 44.92 -20.60
N ARG A 542 13.37 44.53 -20.80
CA ARG A 542 12.90 43.34 -21.52
C ARG A 542 12.06 43.82 -22.71
N ARG A 543 12.40 43.46 -23.95
CA ARG A 543 11.55 43.71 -25.13
C ARG A 543 11.36 42.47 -26.00
N ARG A 544 10.28 42.51 -26.80
CA ARG A 544 9.59 41.38 -27.45
C ARG A 544 9.92 41.24 -28.95
N ARG A 545 9.77 40.00 -29.43
CA ARG A 545 9.21 39.54 -30.74
C ARG A 545 9.10 40.53 -31.94
N ALA A 546 9.67 40.11 -33.08
CA ALA A 546 9.04 39.88 -34.40
C ALA A 546 10.04 39.01 -35.22
N ALA A 547 9.75 37.99 -36.04
CA ALA A 547 8.62 37.59 -36.91
C ALA A 547 8.69 38.09 -38.37
N SER A 548 9.22 37.26 -39.28
CA SER A 548 8.87 37.22 -40.73
C SER A 548 9.53 36.03 -41.47
N GLU A 549 8.71 35.15 -42.07
CA GLU A 549 9.04 34.27 -43.22
C GLU A 549 8.81 35.06 -44.56
N PRO A 550 8.75 34.48 -45.79
CA PRO A 550 9.01 33.11 -46.29
C PRO A 550 9.86 33.01 -47.59
N LEU A 551 10.09 31.79 -48.11
CA LEU A 551 9.85 31.43 -49.54
C LEU A 551 10.05 29.93 -49.88
N ASN A 552 9.38 29.49 -50.96
CA ASN A 552 9.10 28.10 -51.36
C ASN A 552 10.25 27.30 -52.01
N SER A 553 10.18 25.96 -51.92
CA SER A 553 10.10 25.06 -53.10
C SER A 553 9.70 23.63 -52.71
N ALA A 554 9.10 22.86 -53.63
CA ALA A 554 8.47 21.56 -53.40
C ALA A 554 8.94 20.48 -54.44
N PRO A 555 8.30 19.30 -54.63
CA PRO A 555 8.96 17.99 -54.48
C PRO A 555 9.15 17.22 -55.81
N PRO A 556 9.53 15.93 -55.76
CA PRO A 556 8.74 14.92 -56.51
C PRO A 556 8.46 13.60 -55.75
N ALA A 557 7.67 12.73 -56.38
CA ALA A 557 7.05 11.51 -55.82
C ALA A 557 7.48 10.21 -56.62
N PRO A 558 6.96 8.99 -56.30
CA PRO A 558 7.52 7.70 -56.75
C PRO A 558 6.96 7.19 -58.09
N PRO A 559 7.41 6.01 -58.58
CA PRO A 559 6.61 4.77 -58.44
C PRO A 559 7.50 3.58 -57.96
N ALA A 560 7.14 2.30 -57.93
CA ALA A 560 5.99 1.54 -58.46
C ALA A 560 5.63 0.30 -57.56
N THR A 561 4.85 -0.65 -58.09
CA THR A 561 4.44 -1.93 -57.46
C THR A 561 4.78 -3.12 -58.37
N THR A 562 4.96 -4.32 -57.82
CA THR A 562 4.71 -5.57 -58.57
C THR A 562 4.34 -6.73 -57.63
N THR A 563 3.24 -7.41 -57.92
CA THR A 563 2.78 -8.66 -57.29
C THR A 563 3.15 -9.86 -58.16
N VAL A 564 3.28 -11.07 -57.59
CA VAL A 564 2.68 -12.34 -58.09
C VAL A 564 3.11 -13.57 -57.24
N THR A 565 2.10 -14.35 -56.84
CA THR A 565 2.00 -15.76 -56.37
C THR A 565 3.21 -16.57 -55.85
N GLY A 566 3.13 -17.00 -54.59
CA GLY A 566 2.73 -18.37 -54.18
C GLY A 566 3.55 -19.62 -54.60
N SER A 567 4.00 -20.40 -53.60
CA SER A 567 3.82 -21.88 -53.50
C SER A 567 4.46 -22.42 -52.21
N ALA A 568 4.15 -23.67 -51.83
CA ALA A 568 4.50 -24.26 -50.54
C ALA A 568 5.52 -25.42 -50.66
N SER A 569 6.35 -25.60 -49.62
CA SER A 569 6.95 -26.87 -49.16
C SER A 569 7.76 -26.56 -47.90
N SER A 570 7.49 -27.12 -46.71
CA SER A 570 7.62 -28.53 -46.31
C SER A 570 9.04 -29.09 -46.47
N SER A 571 9.89 -28.88 -45.46
CA SER A 571 11.01 -29.79 -45.18
C SER A 571 11.17 -29.98 -43.67
N SER A 572 11.13 -31.24 -43.26
CA SER A 572 11.31 -31.69 -41.89
C SER A 572 12.79 -31.92 -41.59
N ALA A 573 13.25 -31.49 -40.41
CA ALA A 573 14.57 -31.84 -39.89
C ALA A 573 14.41 -32.52 -38.52
N VAL A 574 14.63 -33.83 -38.49
CA VAL A 574 14.62 -34.65 -37.28
C VAL A 574 16.03 -34.66 -36.67
N SER A 575 16.13 -34.56 -35.35
CA SER A 575 17.35 -34.83 -34.58
C SER A 575 17.02 -35.26 -33.15
N PRO A 576 17.89 -36.03 -32.46
CA PRO A 576 17.43 -37.20 -31.73
C PRO A 576 17.16 -37.03 -30.23
N SER A 577 16.40 -38.00 -29.71
CA SER A 577 16.01 -38.19 -28.32
C SER A 577 17.17 -38.38 -27.33
N SER A 578 16.98 -37.89 -26.10
CA SER A 578 17.75 -38.26 -24.89
C SER A 578 16.79 -38.75 -23.78
N PRO A 579 17.24 -39.59 -22.84
CA PRO A 579 16.36 -40.43 -22.01
C PRO A 579 15.66 -39.69 -20.86
N PRO A 580 14.55 -40.24 -20.30
CA PRO A 580 13.73 -39.57 -19.31
C PRO A 580 14.38 -39.56 -17.91
N ALA A 581 14.57 -38.37 -17.35
CA ALA A 581 14.85 -38.19 -15.93
C ALA A 581 13.54 -38.14 -15.12
N GLN A 582 13.56 -38.73 -13.93
CA GLN A 582 12.37 -39.04 -13.13
C GLN A 582 11.64 -37.78 -12.63
N SER A 583 10.33 -37.75 -12.78
CA SER A 583 9.47 -36.65 -12.33
C SER A 583 9.20 -36.74 -10.82
N SER A 584 9.86 -35.88 -10.02
CA SER A 584 9.38 -35.57 -8.68
C SER A 584 8.18 -34.63 -8.77
N SER A 585 6.99 -35.11 -8.41
CA SER A 585 5.74 -34.35 -8.42
C SER A 585 5.78 -33.18 -7.45
N SER A 586 5.94 -31.95 -7.95
CA SER A 586 5.76 -30.72 -7.18
C SER A 586 4.37 -30.12 -7.47
N SER A 587 3.44 -30.29 -6.54
CA SER A 587 2.16 -29.57 -6.52
C SER A 587 2.42 -28.06 -6.54
N SER A 588 1.75 -27.31 -7.43
CA SER A 588 1.96 -25.87 -7.59
C SER A 588 1.30 -25.08 -6.45
N GLU A 589 2.09 -24.74 -5.43
CA GLU A 589 1.70 -23.91 -4.28
C GLU A 589 0.92 -22.63 -4.66
N HIS A 590 -0.16 -22.35 -3.93
CA HIS A 590 -1.06 -21.22 -4.15
C HIS A 590 -0.36 -19.89 -3.78
N PRO A 591 -0.80 -18.71 -4.28
CA PRO A 591 -0.30 -17.42 -3.77
C PRO A 591 -0.46 -17.21 -2.26
N TYR A 592 -1.41 -17.89 -1.61
CA TYR A 592 -1.49 -17.97 -0.14
C TYR A 592 -0.26 -18.69 0.43
N ASP A 593 0.12 -19.84 -0.13
CA ASP A 593 1.34 -20.57 0.24
C ASP A 593 2.60 -19.77 -0.09
N ARG A 594 2.67 -19.05 -1.21
CA ARG A 594 3.85 -18.23 -1.55
C ARG A 594 4.01 -17.06 -0.57
N ALA A 595 2.92 -16.41 -0.15
CA ALA A 595 2.94 -15.39 0.90
C ALA A 595 3.22 -15.98 2.29
N ALA A 596 2.63 -17.13 2.63
CA ALA A 596 2.88 -17.86 3.87
C ALA A 596 4.33 -18.38 3.96
N ARG A 597 4.91 -18.82 2.84
CA ARG A 597 6.30 -19.24 2.66
C ARG A 597 7.25 -18.06 2.73
N HIS A 598 6.91 -16.90 2.18
CA HIS A 598 7.67 -15.67 2.42
C HIS A 598 7.62 -15.23 3.90
N ILE A 599 6.46 -15.36 4.55
CA ILE A 599 6.29 -15.15 6.00
C ILE A 599 7.08 -16.21 6.81
N GLN A 600 7.18 -17.45 6.34
CA GLN A 600 7.92 -18.53 6.99
C GLN A 600 9.43 -18.37 6.82
N LEU A 601 9.91 -18.01 5.63
CA LEU A 601 11.29 -17.60 5.38
C LEU A 601 11.67 -16.38 6.24
N THR A 602 10.75 -15.44 6.44
CA THR A 602 10.91 -14.32 7.38
C THR A 602 10.97 -14.81 8.84
N ARG A 603 10.09 -15.74 9.26
CA ARG A 603 10.15 -16.36 10.60
C ARG A 603 11.46 -17.11 10.82
N GLU A 604 11.95 -17.83 9.81
CA GLU A 604 13.21 -18.59 9.86
C GLU A 604 14.45 -17.69 9.82
N SER A 605 14.40 -16.55 9.12
CA SER A 605 15.49 -15.56 9.17
C SER A 605 15.51 -14.85 10.53
N GLU A 606 14.35 -14.46 11.06
CA GLU A 606 14.21 -13.93 12.43
C GLU A 606 14.60 -14.94 13.51
N ALA A 607 14.35 -16.24 13.30
CA ALA A 607 14.75 -17.31 14.21
C ALA A 607 16.26 -17.58 14.15
N ARG A 608 16.85 -17.60 12.93
CA ARG A 608 18.30 -17.70 12.74
C ARG A 608 19.04 -16.49 13.31
N ALA A 609 18.51 -15.28 13.14
CA ALA A 609 19.04 -14.06 13.75
C ALA A 609 18.98 -14.14 15.29
N ARG A 610 17.85 -14.54 15.87
CA ARG A 610 17.72 -14.77 17.31
C ARG A 610 18.68 -15.83 17.83
N ARG A 611 18.84 -16.97 17.14
CA ARG A 611 19.76 -18.04 17.58
C ARG A 611 21.22 -17.57 17.58
N ARG A 612 21.68 -16.90 16.51
CA ARG A 612 23.02 -16.31 16.44
C ARG A 612 23.27 -15.29 17.55
N GLU A 613 22.25 -14.54 17.95
CA GLU A 613 22.36 -13.57 19.05
C GLU A 613 22.39 -14.26 20.43
N TYR A 614 21.60 -15.32 20.66
CA TYR A 614 21.75 -16.15 21.85
C TYR A 614 23.15 -16.81 21.94
N GLU A 615 23.70 -17.29 20.83
CA GLU A 615 25.06 -17.83 20.74
C GLU A 615 26.15 -16.77 20.96
N ARG A 616 25.87 -15.50 20.67
CA ARG A 616 26.76 -14.36 20.99
C ARG A 616 26.69 -14.04 22.48
N ILE A 617 25.48 -13.91 23.04
CA ILE A 617 25.25 -13.62 24.46
C ILE A 617 25.79 -14.74 25.36
N ALA A 618 25.72 -16.00 24.91
CA ALA A 618 26.34 -17.13 25.58
C ALA A 618 27.87 -17.00 25.61
N ARG A 619 28.52 -16.74 24.46
CA ARG A 619 29.97 -16.49 24.41
C ARG A 619 30.41 -15.30 25.26
N ASP A 620 29.73 -14.15 25.15
CA ASP A 620 30.02 -12.97 25.97
C ASP A 620 29.84 -13.24 27.49
N ARG A 621 29.00 -14.21 27.87
CA ARG A 621 28.83 -14.67 29.26
C ARG A 621 29.95 -15.61 29.68
N ASP A 622 30.33 -16.56 28.83
CA ASP A 622 31.36 -17.55 29.11
C ASP A 622 32.76 -16.90 29.15
N ASP A 623 33.05 -15.96 28.24
CA ASP A 623 34.26 -15.14 28.24
C ASP A 623 34.35 -14.28 29.51
N ARG A 624 33.23 -13.73 29.99
CA ARG A 624 33.17 -13.01 31.29
C ARG A 624 33.32 -13.92 32.50
N ALA A 625 32.88 -15.17 32.42
CA ALA A 625 33.09 -16.16 33.48
C ALA A 625 34.54 -16.64 33.52
N ALA A 626 35.20 -16.79 32.36
CA ALA A 626 36.62 -17.08 32.25
C ALA A 626 37.47 -15.94 32.83
N LEU A 627 37.15 -14.68 32.49
CA LEU A 627 37.80 -13.47 33.04
C LEU A 627 37.51 -13.19 34.53
N ALA A 628 36.65 -13.97 35.18
CA ALA A 628 36.34 -13.87 36.60
C ALA A 628 36.94 -15.03 37.43
N ASN A 629 37.50 -16.06 36.78
CA ASN A 629 38.05 -17.26 37.39
C ASN A 629 39.55 -17.46 37.09
N GLY A 630 40.22 -16.44 36.54
CA GLY A 630 41.67 -16.35 36.33
C GLY A 630 42.19 -14.98 36.76
#